data_AF-A0A1J9R7A8-F1
#
_entry.id   AF-A0A1J9R7A8-F1
#
_cell.length_a   1.000
_cell.length_b   1.000
_cell.length_c   1.000
_cell.angle_alpha   90.00
_cell.angle_beta   90.00
_cell.angle_gamma   90.00
#
_symmetry.space_group_name_H-M   'P 1'
#
loop_
_entity.id
_entity.type
_entity.pdbx_description
1 polymer ?
#
loop_
_entity_poly.entity_id
_entity_poly.type
_entity_poly.pdbx_seq_one_letter_code
_entity_poly.pdbx_strand_id
1 'polypeptide(L)'
;MAAPPAKKALRPGKPVFKLDLPYTQPQWPQISTADHDIILEMLVNLLVPIGQHRSAHGTPSKGKRSRKRKRHGALSEAATSAPPPPPPPDLIRHITVGINSTTRHLEQLAQAAGGAQSDQMDPSKQSHAVAPGETNAPPHPAKSLRHLSLIITLQPPSSITTSHLPLLTQTASHGLASSETALLVPLKPVSESKLATALGLPRVGVIGIMDDAPGVEPLIKYARERVPTTDVPWLREALGGHYLPVNVLTEQPGTKSGSRK
;
A
#
# COMPACT_ATOMS: atom_id res chain seq x y z
N MET A 1 -53.69 -4.95 43.83
CA MET A 1 -52.45 -5.51 43.22
C MET A 1 -52.70 -5.64 41.73
N ALA A 2 -52.10 -4.78 40.90
CA ALA A 2 -52.24 -4.82 39.45
C ALA A 2 -51.19 -5.78 38.86
N ALA A 3 -51.61 -6.69 37.98
CA ALA A 3 -50.73 -7.63 37.30
C ALA A 3 -49.75 -6.90 36.35
N PRO A 4 -48.49 -7.36 36.22
CA PRO A 4 -47.53 -6.74 35.30
C PRO A 4 -47.89 -7.02 33.83
N PRO A 5 -47.62 -6.08 32.90
CA PRO A 5 -47.94 -6.27 31.48
C PRO A 5 -47.05 -7.35 30.84
N ALA A 6 -47.69 -8.26 30.11
CA ALA A 6 -47.04 -9.31 29.36
C ALA A 6 -46.09 -8.73 28.29
N LYS A 7 -44.83 -9.17 28.31
CA LYS A 7 -43.83 -8.86 27.29
C LYS A 7 -44.31 -9.48 25.96
N LYS A 8 -44.62 -8.64 24.96
CA LYS A 8 -44.92 -9.11 23.59
C LYS A 8 -43.72 -9.88 23.05
N ALA A 9 -43.91 -11.17 22.77
CA ALA A 9 -42.91 -11.99 22.09
C ALA A 9 -42.68 -11.43 20.67
N LEU A 10 -41.42 -11.13 20.35
CA LEU A 10 -41.01 -10.69 19.03
C LEU A 10 -41.22 -11.85 18.05
N ARG A 11 -42.04 -11.65 17.02
CA ARG A 11 -42.29 -12.69 15.99
C ARG A 11 -40.95 -13.03 15.30
N PRO A 12 -40.61 -14.31 15.10
CA PRO A 12 -39.40 -14.67 14.37
C PRO A 12 -39.50 -14.10 12.94
N GLY A 13 -38.53 -13.27 12.57
CA GLY A 13 -38.47 -12.70 11.23
C GLY A 13 -38.21 -13.77 10.17
N LYS A 14 -38.60 -13.49 8.92
CA LYS A 14 -38.34 -14.39 7.78
C LYS A 14 -36.83 -14.64 7.66
N PRO A 15 -36.38 -15.89 7.39
CA PRO A 15 -34.96 -16.17 7.22
C PRO A 15 -34.38 -15.33 6.08
N VAL A 16 -33.19 -14.77 6.31
CA VAL A 16 -32.42 -14.02 5.32
C VAL A 16 -31.23 -14.86 4.93
N PHE A 17 -31.13 -15.15 3.64
CA PHE A 17 -29.97 -15.84 3.06
C PHE A 17 -28.92 -14.81 2.67
N LYS A 18 -27.72 -14.94 3.24
CA LYS A 18 -26.53 -14.17 2.90
C LYS A 18 -25.59 -15.06 2.09
N LEU A 19 -24.99 -14.47 1.07
CA LEU A 19 -23.96 -15.13 0.27
C LEU A 19 -22.60 -14.71 0.82
N ASP A 20 -21.70 -15.67 0.95
CA ASP A 20 -20.30 -15.42 1.32
C ASP A 20 -19.36 -15.89 0.21
N LEU A 21 -18.14 -15.35 0.21
CA LEU A 21 -17.11 -15.74 -0.74
C LEU A 21 -16.63 -17.15 -0.38
N PRO A 22 -16.66 -18.12 -1.32
CA PRO A 22 -16.19 -19.49 -1.04
C PRO A 22 -14.66 -19.60 -1.04
N TYR A 23 -13.98 -18.53 -1.47
CA TYR A 23 -12.54 -18.44 -1.57
C TYR A 23 -11.87 -18.16 -0.22
N THR A 24 -10.70 -18.75 -0.01
CA THR A 24 -9.92 -18.51 1.21
C THR A 24 -9.40 -17.07 1.25
N GLN A 25 -9.71 -16.35 2.32
CA GLN A 25 -9.31 -14.95 2.47
C GLN A 25 -7.78 -14.79 2.53
N PRO A 26 -7.24 -13.67 2.00
CA PRO A 26 -5.82 -13.34 2.12
C PRO A 26 -5.37 -13.27 3.59
N GLN A 27 -4.23 -13.86 3.89
CA GLN A 27 -3.67 -13.85 5.24
C GLN A 27 -2.69 -12.71 5.40
N TRP A 28 -2.94 -11.87 6.41
CA TRP A 28 -2.03 -10.81 6.79
C TRP A 28 -0.89 -11.35 7.65
N PRO A 29 0.37 -10.99 7.38
CA PRO A 29 1.50 -11.48 8.13
C PRO A 29 1.42 -11.02 9.58
N GLN A 30 1.63 -11.95 10.51
CA GLN A 30 1.64 -11.68 11.95
C GLN A 30 3.08 -11.47 12.41
N ILE A 31 3.31 -10.40 13.16
CA ILE A 31 4.65 -9.99 13.61
C ILE A 31 4.64 -9.95 15.13
N SER A 32 5.73 -10.41 15.77
CA SER A 32 5.88 -10.32 17.21
C SER A 32 5.96 -8.85 17.66
N THR A 33 5.57 -8.56 18.90
CA THR A 33 5.65 -7.17 19.40
C THR A 33 7.10 -6.69 19.52
N ALA A 34 8.06 -7.57 19.82
CA ALA A 34 9.47 -7.19 19.88
C ALA A 34 10.02 -6.83 18.49
N ASP A 35 9.73 -7.64 17.48
CA ASP A 35 10.18 -7.38 16.10
C ASP A 35 9.55 -6.12 15.53
N HIS A 36 8.29 -5.86 15.87
CA HIS A 36 7.59 -4.63 15.50
C HIS A 36 8.33 -3.37 15.96
N ASP A 37 8.79 -3.34 17.21
CA ASP A 37 9.46 -2.16 17.77
C ASP A 37 10.86 -1.99 17.19
N ILE A 38 11.58 -3.08 16.93
CA ILE A 38 12.90 -3.05 16.28
C ILE A 38 12.78 -2.53 14.84
N ILE A 39 11.84 -3.06 14.06
CA ILE A 39 11.59 -2.60 12.68
C ILE A 39 11.21 -1.12 12.67
N LEU A 40 10.39 -0.69 13.63
CA LEU A 40 9.98 0.70 13.75
C LEU A 40 11.18 1.63 14.04
N GLU A 41 12.04 1.28 15.00
CA GLU A 41 13.23 2.07 15.35
C GLU A 41 14.20 2.16 14.15
N MET A 42 14.47 1.04 13.48
CA MET A 42 15.28 1.02 12.26
C MET A 42 14.70 1.92 11.16
N LEU A 43 13.37 1.85 10.96
CA LEU A 43 12.68 2.67 9.99
C LEU A 43 12.73 4.17 10.35
N VAL A 44 12.52 4.52 11.62
CA VAL A 44 12.60 5.92 12.08
C VAL A 44 14.01 6.48 11.79
N ASN A 45 15.06 5.75 12.14
CA ASN A 45 16.44 6.18 11.90
C ASN A 45 16.75 6.40 10.40
N LEU A 46 16.18 5.58 9.51
CA LEU A 46 16.30 5.75 8.07
C LEU A 46 15.53 6.96 7.53
N LEU A 47 14.40 7.32 8.16
CA LEU A 47 13.51 8.37 7.67
C LEU A 47 13.84 9.77 8.22
N VAL A 48 14.48 9.88 9.38
CA VAL A 48 14.86 11.18 10.01
C VAL A 48 15.60 12.12 9.05
N PRO A 49 16.63 11.69 8.28
CA PRO A 49 17.31 12.59 7.33
C PRO A 49 16.38 13.17 6.26
N ILE A 50 15.37 12.41 5.84
CA ILE A 50 14.37 12.86 4.86
C ILE A 50 13.48 13.94 5.47
N GLY A 51 13.03 13.74 6.72
CA GLY A 51 12.24 14.74 7.45
C GLY A 51 13.00 16.03 7.68
N GLN A 52 14.28 15.95 8.08
CA GLN A 52 15.15 17.11 8.27
C GLN A 52 15.33 17.89 6.96
N HIS A 53 15.61 17.21 5.86
CA HIS A 53 15.72 17.85 4.54
C HIS A 53 14.40 18.52 4.13
N ARG A 54 13.25 17.86 4.34
CA ARG A 54 11.92 18.44 4.05
C ARG A 54 11.59 19.64 4.92
N SER A 55 12.02 19.66 6.17
CA SER A 55 11.75 20.78 7.07
C SER A 55 12.69 21.97 6.79
N ALA A 56 13.95 21.72 6.43
CA ALA A 56 14.91 22.76 6.06
C ALA A 56 14.67 23.36 4.66
N HIS A 57 14.25 22.54 3.68
CA HIS A 57 14.17 22.93 2.27
C HIS A 57 12.79 22.76 1.64
N GLY A 58 11.79 22.31 2.41
CA GLY A 58 10.43 22.19 1.92
C GLY A 58 9.87 23.56 1.57
N THR A 59 9.42 23.75 0.34
CA THR A 59 8.68 24.96 -0.04
C THR A 59 7.36 24.96 0.72
N PRO A 60 7.14 25.84 1.71
CA PRO A 60 5.87 25.86 2.42
C PRO A 60 4.78 26.19 1.41
N SER A 61 3.71 25.38 1.39
CA SER A 61 2.62 25.62 0.46
C SER A 61 2.06 27.03 0.72
N LYS A 62 2.19 27.93 -0.26
CA LYS A 62 1.55 29.25 -0.20
C LYS A 62 0.06 29.00 -0.34
N GLY A 63 -0.63 28.84 0.79
CA GLY A 63 -2.06 28.55 0.82
C GLY A 63 -2.85 29.55 -0.03
N LYS A 64 -4.07 29.16 -0.46
CA LYS A 64 -4.91 29.94 -1.40
C LYS A 64 -5.07 31.42 -1.01
N ARG A 65 -4.99 31.76 0.29
CA ARG A 65 -5.04 33.16 0.80
C ARG A 65 -3.83 34.03 0.40
N SER A 66 -2.64 33.45 0.23
CA SER A 66 -1.42 34.18 -0.19
C SER A 66 -1.55 34.72 -1.62
N ARG A 67 -2.26 33.99 -2.49
CA ARG A 67 -2.46 34.35 -3.88
C ARG A 67 -3.39 35.57 -4.07
N LYS A 68 -4.29 35.84 -3.11
CA LYS A 68 -5.17 37.03 -3.14
C LYS A 68 -4.44 38.32 -2.73
N ARG A 69 -3.45 38.25 -1.83
CA ARG A 69 -2.62 39.41 -1.43
C ARG A 69 -1.59 39.84 -2.47
N LYS A 70 -1.16 38.94 -3.36
CA LYS A 70 -0.21 39.28 -4.44
C LYS A 70 -0.80 40.09 -5.59
N ARG A 71 -2.12 40.28 -5.67
CA ARG A 71 -2.73 41.15 -6.71
C ARG A 71 -2.69 42.65 -6.37
N HIS A 72 -2.33 43.03 -5.13
CA HIS A 72 -2.31 44.43 -4.70
C HIS A 72 -1.01 44.88 -4.01
N GLY A 73 0.06 44.09 -4.05
CA GLY A 73 1.30 44.40 -3.33
C GLY A 73 2.55 44.07 -4.15
N ALA A 74 3.06 45.10 -4.81
CA ALA A 74 4.45 45.43 -5.10
C ALA A 74 5.43 44.33 -5.59
N LEU A 75 6.07 44.67 -6.71
CA LEU A 75 7.48 44.42 -7.00
C LEU A 75 8.32 44.64 -5.73
N SER A 76 9.03 43.60 -5.30
CA SER A 76 10.20 43.74 -4.44
C SER A 76 11.17 42.64 -4.84
N GLU A 77 12.10 43.03 -5.71
CA GLU A 77 13.44 42.46 -5.78
C GLU A 77 14.13 42.76 -4.45
N ALA A 78 14.54 41.71 -3.73
CA ALA A 78 15.68 41.66 -2.80
C ALA A 78 15.54 40.42 -1.90
N ALA A 79 16.27 39.35 -2.24
CA ALA A 79 16.78 38.38 -1.28
C ALA A 79 17.93 37.58 -1.93
N THR A 80 19.11 38.21 -1.88
CA THR A 80 20.37 37.64 -1.38
C THR A 80 20.73 36.20 -1.75
N SER A 81 21.88 36.07 -2.41
CA SER A 81 22.68 34.86 -2.64
C SER A 81 22.59 33.84 -1.50
N ALA A 82 21.74 32.82 -1.66
CA ALA A 82 21.78 31.62 -0.85
C ALA A 82 22.65 30.57 -1.57
N PRO A 83 23.51 29.83 -0.84
CA PRO A 83 24.25 28.70 -1.43
C PRO A 83 23.28 27.70 -2.06
N PRO A 84 23.69 26.97 -3.12
CA PRO A 84 22.83 26.01 -3.79
C PRO A 84 22.26 25.04 -2.75
N PRO A 85 20.94 24.73 -2.80
CA PRO A 85 20.35 23.81 -1.84
C PRO A 85 21.11 22.49 -1.88
N PRO A 86 21.43 21.89 -0.71
CA PRO A 86 22.13 20.63 -0.67
C PRO A 86 21.34 19.58 -1.48
N PRO A 87 22.03 18.65 -2.15
CA PRO A 87 21.36 17.62 -2.92
C PRO A 87 20.39 16.85 -2.01
N PRO A 88 19.17 16.55 -2.50
CA PRO A 88 18.21 15.79 -1.71
C PRO A 88 18.83 14.44 -1.34
N PRO A 89 18.57 13.92 -0.13
CA PRO A 89 19.02 12.60 0.26
C PRO A 89 18.64 11.56 -0.79
N ASP A 90 19.60 10.75 -1.22
CA ASP A 90 19.39 9.73 -2.27
C ASP A 90 18.24 8.78 -1.94
N LEU A 91 18.03 8.52 -0.65
CA LEU A 91 16.91 7.76 -0.09
C LEU A 91 15.52 8.23 -0.56
N ILE A 92 15.32 9.52 -0.82
CA ILE A 92 13.99 10.05 -1.20
C ILE A 92 13.49 9.44 -2.51
N ARG A 93 14.39 9.08 -3.43
CA ARG A 93 14.05 8.50 -4.74
C ARG A 93 13.69 7.02 -4.65
N HIS A 94 14.03 6.38 -3.53
CA HIS A 94 13.90 4.94 -3.31
C HIS A 94 12.73 4.58 -2.38
N ILE A 95 11.88 5.57 -2.05
CA ILE A 95 10.77 5.42 -1.10
C ILE A 95 9.49 5.96 -1.72
N THR A 96 8.41 5.17 -1.65
CA THR A 96 7.05 5.63 -1.94
C THR A 96 6.35 5.96 -0.63
N VAL A 97 5.63 7.09 -0.58
CA VAL A 97 4.87 7.48 0.63
C VAL A 97 3.42 7.70 0.24
N GLY A 98 2.53 7.05 1.00
CA GLY A 98 1.09 7.08 0.79
C GLY A 98 0.59 5.89 -0.01
N ILE A 99 -0.70 5.61 0.15
CA ILE A 99 -1.34 4.43 -0.42
C ILE A 99 -1.33 4.48 -1.95
N ASN A 100 -1.84 5.56 -2.57
CA ASN A 100 -1.93 5.67 -4.02
C ASN A 100 -0.57 5.56 -4.73
N SER A 101 0.49 6.12 -4.14
CA SER A 101 1.84 6.02 -4.72
C SER A 101 2.36 4.60 -4.68
N THR A 102 2.09 3.89 -3.58
CA THR A 102 2.56 2.52 -3.37
C THR A 102 1.74 1.54 -4.22
N THR A 103 0.43 1.70 -4.27
CA THR A 103 -0.46 0.85 -5.07
C THR A 103 -0.17 0.98 -6.56
N ARG A 104 -0.04 2.22 -7.08
CA ARG A 104 0.32 2.45 -8.49
C ARG A 104 1.66 1.80 -8.85
N HIS A 105 2.63 1.83 -7.94
CA HIS A 105 3.93 1.19 -8.17
C HIS A 105 3.81 -0.33 -8.18
N LEU A 106 3.04 -0.93 -7.25
CA LEU A 106 2.78 -2.36 -7.25
C LEU A 106 1.98 -2.83 -8.47
N GLU A 107 1.00 -2.06 -8.92
CA GLU A 107 0.24 -2.33 -10.14
C GLU A 107 1.16 -2.38 -11.37
N GLN A 108 2.09 -1.43 -11.47
CA GLN A 108 3.08 -1.40 -12.55
C GLN A 108 4.02 -2.62 -12.49
N LEU A 109 4.45 -3.01 -11.30
CA LEU A 109 5.27 -4.22 -11.11
C LEU A 109 4.48 -5.49 -11.47
N ALA A 110 3.22 -5.60 -11.06
CA ALA A 110 2.36 -6.74 -11.38
C ALA A 110 2.09 -6.84 -12.89
N GLN A 111 1.93 -5.72 -13.59
CA GLN A 111 1.80 -5.69 -15.05
C GLN A 111 3.10 -6.16 -15.73
N ALA A 112 4.26 -5.70 -15.25
CA ALA A 112 5.54 -6.14 -15.77
C ALA A 112 5.79 -7.64 -15.53
N ALA A 113 5.39 -8.17 -14.38
CA ALA A 113 5.48 -9.58 -14.06
C ALA A 113 4.53 -10.45 -14.90
N GLY A 114 3.33 -9.97 -15.20
CA GLY A 114 2.34 -10.68 -16.02
C GLY A 114 2.62 -10.64 -17.53
N GLY A 115 3.21 -9.54 -18.02
CA GLY A 115 3.55 -9.39 -19.45
C GLY A 115 4.68 -10.32 -19.92
N ALA A 116 5.53 -10.81 -19.00
CA ALA A 116 6.59 -11.75 -19.34
C ALA A 116 6.10 -13.16 -19.74
N GLN A 117 4.81 -13.50 -19.49
CA GLN A 117 4.24 -14.80 -19.86
C GLN A 117 3.43 -14.81 -21.16
N SER A 118 3.11 -13.65 -21.75
CA SER A 118 2.32 -13.60 -23.00
C SER A 118 3.14 -13.70 -24.30
N ASP A 119 4.47 -13.70 -24.24
CA ASP A 119 5.35 -13.72 -25.42
C ASP A 119 5.85 -15.13 -25.81
N GLN A 120 5.32 -16.20 -25.20
CA GLN A 120 5.61 -17.59 -25.62
C GLN A 120 4.34 -18.34 -26.05
N MET A 121 3.62 -17.84 -27.07
CA MET A 121 2.72 -18.70 -27.86
C MET A 121 2.28 -18.05 -29.20
N ASP A 122 3.19 -17.60 -30.08
CA ASP A 122 2.97 -17.64 -31.56
C ASP A 122 4.20 -17.15 -32.35
N PRO A 123 4.92 -17.99 -33.12
CA PRO A 123 5.99 -17.52 -34.02
C PRO A 123 5.48 -17.06 -35.41
N SER A 124 4.17 -16.88 -35.63
CA SER A 124 3.61 -16.78 -37.00
C SER A 124 2.80 -15.52 -37.33
N LYS A 125 3.03 -14.37 -36.66
CA LYS A 125 2.42 -13.09 -37.09
C LYS A 125 3.39 -11.91 -37.03
N GLN A 126 4.43 -11.98 -37.85
CA GLN A 126 5.00 -10.77 -38.46
C GLN A 126 4.36 -10.56 -39.83
N SER A 127 3.48 -9.56 -39.96
CA SER A 127 3.39 -8.72 -41.16
C SER A 127 2.35 -7.61 -41.00
N HIS A 128 2.87 -6.38 -41.02
CA HIS A 128 2.29 -5.20 -41.66
C HIS A 128 0.87 -4.73 -41.28
N ALA A 129 0.83 -3.66 -40.48
CA ALA A 129 -0.03 -2.51 -40.77
C ALA A 129 0.66 -1.23 -40.27
N VAL A 130 1.47 -0.63 -41.15
CA VAL A 130 1.83 0.79 -41.07
C VAL A 130 0.71 1.56 -41.76
N ALA A 131 0.07 2.47 -41.05
CA ALA A 131 -0.54 3.65 -41.67
C ALA A 131 -0.29 4.87 -40.75
N PRO A 132 0.04 6.04 -41.34
CA PRO A 132 0.67 7.15 -40.63
C PRO A 132 -0.35 8.22 -40.21
N GLY A 133 -0.18 8.82 -39.03
CA GLY A 133 -1.03 9.93 -38.59
C GLY A 133 -0.79 10.38 -37.16
N GLU A 134 0.23 11.22 -36.98
CA GLU A 134 0.30 12.32 -36.00
C GLU A 134 -0.18 12.07 -34.55
N THR A 135 0.77 11.81 -33.65
CA THR A 135 1.10 12.77 -32.58
C THR A 135 2.46 12.42 -31.99
N ASN A 136 3.41 13.34 -32.15
CA ASN A 136 4.72 13.29 -31.51
C ASN A 136 4.58 13.32 -29.98
N ALA A 137 4.66 12.16 -29.35
CA ALA A 137 5.13 12.05 -27.97
C ALA A 137 6.49 11.33 -28.02
N PRO A 138 7.57 11.92 -27.46
CA PRO A 138 8.89 11.30 -27.54
C PRO A 138 8.87 9.91 -26.89
N PRO A 139 9.64 8.94 -27.43
CA PRO A 139 9.80 7.64 -26.81
C PRO A 139 10.51 7.83 -25.47
N HIS A 140 9.74 7.89 -24.38
CA HIS A 140 10.34 7.79 -23.05
C HIS A 140 10.97 6.40 -22.96
N PRO A 141 12.30 6.28 -22.74
CA PRO A 141 12.90 4.99 -22.50
C PRO A 141 12.17 4.36 -21.32
N ALA A 142 11.70 3.13 -21.49
CA ALA A 142 11.01 2.39 -20.44
C ALA A 142 11.85 2.46 -19.17
N LYS A 143 11.42 3.26 -18.19
CA LYS A 143 12.09 3.32 -16.89
C LYS A 143 12.04 1.91 -16.33
N SER A 144 13.19 1.29 -16.14
CA SER A 144 13.31 0.03 -15.39
C SER A 144 12.63 0.24 -14.04
N LEU A 145 11.48 -0.39 -13.85
CA LEU A 145 10.70 -0.27 -12.63
C LEU A 145 11.46 -0.99 -11.53
N ARG A 146 11.74 -0.28 -10.45
CA ARG A 146 12.49 -0.82 -9.31
C ARG A 146 11.59 -1.66 -8.43
N HIS A 147 12.13 -2.74 -7.89
CA HIS A 147 11.34 -3.65 -7.07
C HIS A 147 11.11 -3.06 -5.68
N LEU A 148 9.91 -3.26 -5.12
CA LEU A 148 9.60 -2.87 -3.74
C LEU A 148 9.89 -4.03 -2.80
N SER A 149 10.98 -3.97 -2.04
CA SER A 149 11.32 -5.03 -1.09
C SER A 149 10.47 -5.00 0.18
N LEU A 150 10.06 -3.81 0.64
CA LEU A 150 9.33 -3.65 1.90
C LEU A 150 8.14 -2.71 1.72
N ILE A 151 6.97 -3.13 2.18
CA ILE A 151 5.73 -2.37 2.14
C ILE A 151 5.19 -2.31 3.56
N ILE A 152 5.21 -1.13 4.15
CA ILE A 152 4.88 -0.90 5.55
C ILE A 152 3.51 -0.25 5.59
N THR A 153 2.57 -0.84 6.32
CA THR A 153 1.23 -0.27 6.53
C THR A 153 0.97 -0.02 7.99
N LEU A 154 0.33 1.11 8.29
CA LEU A 154 -0.06 1.52 9.65
C LEU A 154 -1.56 1.32 9.90
N GLN A 155 -2.30 0.91 8.87
CA GLN A 155 -3.73 0.65 8.95
C GLN A 155 -3.98 -0.79 9.38
N PRO A 156 -5.07 -1.04 10.14
CA PRO A 156 -5.42 -2.40 10.51
C PRO A 156 -5.71 -3.25 9.26
N PRO A 157 -5.39 -4.56 9.30
CA PRO A 157 -5.71 -5.52 8.22
C PRO A 157 -7.17 -5.48 7.74
N SER A 158 -8.11 -5.13 8.61
CA SER A 158 -9.54 -5.03 8.33
C SER A 158 -9.94 -3.76 7.56
N SER A 159 -9.02 -2.83 7.33
CA SER A 159 -9.34 -1.60 6.59
C SER A 159 -9.58 -1.90 5.11
N ILE A 160 -10.73 -1.45 4.59
CA ILE A 160 -11.07 -1.54 3.17
C ILE A 160 -10.06 -0.81 2.27
N THR A 161 -9.37 0.20 2.81
CA THR A 161 -8.37 0.93 2.04
C THR A 161 -7.13 0.09 1.79
N THR A 162 -6.74 -0.81 2.69
CA THR A 162 -5.51 -1.61 2.58
C THR A 162 -5.75 -3.08 2.30
N SER A 163 -7.00 -3.52 2.23
CA SER A 163 -7.38 -4.93 1.99
C SER A 163 -6.83 -5.54 0.71
N HIS A 164 -6.51 -4.72 -0.29
CA HIS A 164 -5.94 -5.15 -1.57
C HIS A 164 -4.41 -5.25 -1.57
N LEU A 165 -3.72 -4.74 -0.54
CA LEU A 165 -2.25 -4.76 -0.49
C LEU A 165 -1.68 -6.18 -0.50
N PRO A 166 -2.24 -7.18 0.21
CA PRO A 166 -1.72 -8.53 0.15
C PRO A 166 -1.69 -9.10 -1.28
N LEU A 167 -2.79 -8.88 -2.02
CA LEU A 167 -2.90 -9.31 -3.41
C LEU A 167 -1.88 -8.62 -4.31
N LEU A 168 -1.80 -7.27 -4.25
CA LEU A 168 -0.85 -6.52 -5.07
C LEU A 168 0.60 -6.86 -4.75
N THR A 169 0.92 -7.12 -3.48
CA THR A 169 2.26 -7.53 -3.04
C THR A 169 2.63 -8.88 -3.65
N GLN A 170 1.71 -9.85 -3.60
CA GLN A 170 1.92 -11.18 -4.14
C GLN A 170 2.03 -11.17 -5.68
N THR A 171 1.16 -10.44 -6.37
CA THR A 171 1.19 -10.38 -7.84
C THR A 171 2.38 -9.58 -8.37
N ALA A 172 2.78 -8.51 -7.68
CA ALA A 172 4.00 -7.75 -8.01
C ALA A 172 5.29 -8.57 -7.79
N SER A 173 5.24 -9.57 -6.91
CA SER A 173 6.37 -10.47 -6.62
C SER A 173 6.34 -11.77 -7.44
N HIS A 174 5.39 -11.89 -8.37
CA HIS A 174 5.23 -13.09 -9.17
C HIS A 174 6.47 -13.32 -10.05
N GLY A 175 7.06 -14.52 -9.98
CA GLY A 175 8.26 -14.87 -10.75
C GLY A 175 9.59 -14.45 -10.12
N LEU A 176 9.57 -13.78 -8.95
CA LEU A 176 10.79 -13.47 -8.20
C LEU A 176 11.12 -14.59 -7.22
N ALA A 177 12.41 -14.73 -6.89
CA ALA A 177 12.84 -15.65 -5.83
C ALA A 177 12.27 -15.21 -4.47
N SER A 178 12.10 -16.14 -3.53
CA SER A 178 11.64 -15.81 -2.16
C SER A 178 12.56 -14.80 -1.44
N SER A 179 13.83 -14.70 -1.86
CA SER A 179 14.78 -13.70 -1.38
C SER A 179 14.69 -12.37 -2.12
N GLU A 180 13.70 -12.16 -2.98
CA GLU A 180 13.50 -10.92 -3.72
C GLU A 180 12.05 -10.45 -3.63
N THR A 181 11.12 -11.29 -3.16
CA THR A 181 9.71 -10.96 -2.99
C THR A 181 9.51 -9.76 -2.05
N ALA A 182 8.51 -8.95 -2.38
CA ALA A 182 8.05 -7.83 -1.58
C ALA A 182 7.44 -8.33 -0.26
N LEU A 183 7.83 -7.72 0.86
CA LEU A 183 7.30 -8.04 2.18
C LEU A 183 6.30 -6.99 2.65
N LEU A 184 5.11 -7.44 3.04
CA LEU A 184 4.11 -6.60 3.70
C LEU A 184 4.33 -6.64 5.21
N VAL A 185 4.51 -5.47 5.82
CA VAL A 185 4.76 -5.31 7.25
C VAL A 185 3.65 -4.47 7.86
N PRO A 186 2.66 -5.08 8.55
CA PRO A 186 1.67 -4.35 9.31
C PRO A 186 2.27 -3.86 10.63
N LEU A 187 2.42 -2.54 10.75
CA LEU A 187 2.76 -1.87 12.00
C LEU A 187 1.50 -1.40 12.73
N LYS A 188 1.61 -1.25 14.05
CA LYS A 188 0.55 -0.75 14.92
C LYS A 188 0.23 0.71 14.55
N PRO A 189 -1.05 1.13 14.52
CA PRO A 189 -1.43 2.52 14.23
C PRO A 189 -0.79 3.56 15.15
N VAL A 190 -0.46 3.18 16.39
CA VAL A 190 0.23 4.06 17.36
C VAL A 190 1.60 4.53 16.86
N SER A 191 2.24 3.76 15.98
CA SER A 191 3.52 4.10 15.37
C SER A 191 3.44 5.22 14.33
N GLU A 192 2.22 5.59 13.87
CA GLU A 192 2.03 6.61 12.83
C GLU A 192 2.66 7.94 13.22
N SER A 193 2.45 8.40 14.46
CA SER A 193 2.96 9.69 14.93
C SER A 193 4.49 9.76 14.89
N LYS A 194 5.17 8.67 15.28
CA LYS A 194 6.63 8.57 15.24
C LYS A 194 7.16 8.66 13.80
N LEU A 195 6.52 7.93 12.87
CA LEU A 195 6.93 7.93 11.46
C LEU A 195 6.58 9.23 10.74
N ALA A 196 5.43 9.82 11.04
CA ALA A 196 5.03 11.12 10.50
C ALA A 196 6.02 12.21 10.92
N THR A 197 6.43 12.21 12.20
CA THR A 197 7.45 13.12 12.73
C THR A 197 8.80 12.88 12.05
N ALA A 198 9.24 11.63 11.91
CA ALA A 198 10.50 11.29 11.24
C ALA A 198 10.53 11.71 9.76
N LEU A 199 9.41 11.58 9.04
CA LEU A 199 9.29 11.96 7.62
C LEU A 199 9.01 13.46 7.39
N GLY A 200 8.78 14.24 8.45
CA GLY A 200 8.35 15.64 8.34
C GLY A 200 6.99 15.79 7.63
N LEU A 201 6.07 14.83 7.82
CA LEU A 201 4.74 14.82 7.22
C LEU A 201 3.65 14.92 8.28
N PRO A 202 2.47 15.48 7.96
CA PRO A 202 1.37 15.57 8.92
C PRO A 202 0.78 14.20 9.28
N ARG A 203 0.75 13.26 8.31
CA ARG A 203 0.27 11.89 8.47
C ARG A 203 0.95 10.96 7.49
N VAL A 204 1.07 9.69 7.87
CA VAL A 204 1.68 8.64 7.04
C VAL A 204 0.88 7.36 7.23
N GLY A 205 0.44 6.74 6.14
CA GLY A 205 -0.36 5.51 6.19
C GLY A 205 0.36 4.28 5.65
N VAL A 206 1.03 4.45 4.51
CA VAL A 206 1.74 3.37 3.81
C VAL A 206 3.09 3.91 3.34
N ILE A 207 4.15 3.11 3.48
CA ILE A 207 5.50 3.41 3.01
C ILE A 207 5.99 2.21 2.21
N GLY A 208 6.41 2.40 0.97
CA GLY A 208 7.12 1.39 0.19
C GLY A 208 8.60 1.73 0.12
N ILE A 209 9.46 0.73 0.23
CA ILE A 209 10.92 0.88 0.15
C ILE A 209 11.44 -0.03 -0.96
N MET A 210 12.25 0.55 -1.85
CA MET A 210 12.88 -0.17 -2.96
C MET A 210 14.06 -1.01 -2.47
N ASP A 211 14.39 -2.05 -3.21
CA ASP A 211 15.51 -2.97 -2.97
C ASP A 211 16.89 -2.28 -2.99
N ASP A 212 17.06 -1.33 -3.91
CA ASP A 212 18.31 -0.60 -4.15
C ASP A 212 18.51 0.63 -3.25
N ALA A 213 17.71 0.80 -2.19
CA ALA A 213 17.79 1.98 -1.33
C ALA A 213 19.07 1.98 -0.46
N PRO A 214 19.86 3.08 -0.45
CA PRO A 214 21.12 3.11 0.29
C PRO A 214 20.90 3.01 1.81
N GLY A 215 21.54 2.02 2.45
CA GLY A 215 21.47 1.84 3.91
C GLY A 215 20.23 1.11 4.41
N VAL A 216 19.32 0.65 3.53
CA VAL A 216 18.13 -0.12 3.94
C VAL A 216 18.43 -1.62 4.13
N GLU A 217 19.56 -2.11 3.64
CA GLU A 217 19.90 -3.53 3.60
C GLU A 217 19.77 -4.24 4.96
N PRO A 218 20.22 -3.66 6.09
CA PRO A 218 20.02 -4.28 7.41
C PRO A 218 18.53 -4.42 7.77
N LEU A 219 17.70 -3.44 7.40
CA LEU A 219 16.25 -3.46 7.66
C LEU A 219 15.55 -4.52 6.81
N ILE A 220 15.89 -4.60 5.51
CA ILE A 220 15.33 -5.63 4.62
C ILE A 220 15.72 -7.02 5.12
N LYS A 221 17.00 -7.23 5.47
CA LYS A 221 17.48 -8.51 5.98
C LYS A 221 16.76 -8.90 7.27
N TYR A 222 16.68 -7.98 8.24
CA TYR A 222 15.98 -8.22 9.50
C TYR A 222 14.50 -8.55 9.27
N ALA A 223 13.81 -7.78 8.40
CA ALA A 223 12.41 -8.02 8.09
C ALA A 223 12.19 -9.38 7.42
N ARG A 224 13.09 -9.82 6.53
CA ARG A 224 13.00 -11.14 5.86
C ARG A 224 13.18 -12.32 6.79
N GLU A 225 14.00 -12.17 7.82
CA GLU A 225 14.20 -13.23 8.81
C GLU A 225 13.01 -13.36 9.79
N ARG A 226 12.24 -12.29 9.99
CA ARG A 226 11.24 -12.19 11.07
C ARG A 226 9.79 -12.05 10.62
N VAL A 227 9.56 -11.54 9.42
CA VAL A 227 8.21 -11.30 8.87
C VAL A 227 7.89 -12.39 7.86
N PRO A 228 6.79 -13.14 8.04
CA PRO A 228 6.40 -14.15 7.06
C PRO A 228 5.99 -13.49 5.74
N THR A 229 6.25 -14.18 4.63
CA THR A 229 5.78 -13.76 3.31
C THR A 229 4.26 -13.70 3.29
N THR A 230 3.71 -12.74 2.56
CA THR A 230 2.26 -12.61 2.44
C THR A 230 1.69 -13.74 1.61
N ASP A 231 0.61 -14.36 2.10
CA ASP A 231 -0.06 -15.46 1.39
C ASP A 231 -1.47 -15.04 0.95
N VAL A 232 -1.79 -15.38 -0.30
CA VAL A 232 -3.08 -15.11 -0.95
C VAL A 232 -3.60 -16.44 -1.51
N PRO A 233 -4.22 -17.29 -0.66
CA PRO A 233 -4.53 -18.66 -1.05
C PRO A 233 -5.56 -18.74 -2.19
N TRP A 234 -6.56 -17.85 -2.20
CA TRP A 234 -7.55 -17.83 -3.27
C TRP A 234 -6.96 -17.63 -4.67
N LEU A 235 -5.81 -16.96 -4.79
CA LEU A 235 -5.15 -16.79 -6.08
C LEU A 235 -4.68 -18.14 -6.63
N ARG A 236 -4.18 -19.01 -5.76
CA ARG A 236 -3.79 -20.39 -6.11
C ARG A 236 -5.02 -21.26 -6.40
N GLU A 237 -6.08 -21.12 -5.61
CA GLU A 237 -7.35 -21.81 -5.82
C GLU A 237 -7.96 -21.46 -7.19
N ALA A 238 -7.98 -20.17 -7.53
CA ALA A 238 -8.48 -19.67 -8.80
C ALA A 238 -7.63 -20.17 -9.98
N LEU A 239 -6.30 -20.18 -9.84
CA LEU A 239 -5.38 -20.74 -10.86
C LEU A 239 -5.54 -22.25 -11.03
N GLY A 240 -6.00 -22.97 -10.00
CA GLY A 240 -6.30 -24.40 -10.08
C GLY A 240 -7.48 -24.74 -10.98
N GLY A 241 -8.32 -23.77 -11.36
CA GLY A 241 -9.44 -23.97 -12.29
C GLY A 241 -10.57 -24.85 -11.75
N HIS A 242 -10.60 -25.12 -10.45
CA HIS A 242 -11.65 -25.90 -9.80
C HIS A 242 -12.82 -25.00 -9.38
N TYR A 243 -14.04 -25.45 -9.65
CA TYR A 243 -15.24 -24.77 -9.18
C TYR A 243 -15.39 -24.92 -7.66
N LEU A 244 -15.54 -23.80 -6.96
CA LEU A 244 -15.90 -23.78 -5.54
C LEU A 244 -17.41 -23.51 -5.38
N PRO A 245 -18.15 -24.37 -4.64
CA PRO A 245 -19.59 -24.20 -4.46
C PRO A 245 -19.90 -22.95 -3.63
N VAL A 246 -21.09 -22.38 -3.86
CA VAL A 246 -21.54 -21.17 -3.16
C VAL A 246 -21.76 -21.43 -1.66
N ASN A 247 -21.23 -20.55 -0.81
CA ASN A 247 -21.47 -20.58 0.62
C ASN A 247 -22.71 -19.73 0.97
N VAL A 248 -23.78 -20.37 1.44
CA VAL A 248 -25.06 -19.71 1.79
C VAL A 248 -25.27 -19.75 3.29
N LEU A 249 -25.16 -18.58 3.94
CA LEU A 249 -25.42 -18.40 5.36
C LEU A 249 -26.88 -18.01 5.58
N THR A 250 -27.59 -18.72 6.47
CA THR A 250 -28.99 -18.40 6.80
C THR A 250 -29.05 -17.72 8.17
N GLU A 251 -29.43 -16.44 8.21
CA GLU A 251 -29.64 -15.70 9.45
C GLU A 251 -31.14 -15.49 9.71
N GLN A 252 -31.59 -15.69 10.95
CA GLN A 252 -32.94 -15.31 11.36
C GLN A 252 -32.92 -13.92 12.01
N PRO A 253 -33.49 -12.88 11.37
CA PRO A 253 -33.53 -11.54 11.95
C PRO A 253 -34.43 -11.53 13.20
N GLY A 254 -33.83 -11.23 14.36
CA GLY A 254 -34.55 -11.07 15.64
C GLY A 254 -33.94 -11.81 16.84
N THR A 255 -32.98 -12.71 16.64
CA THR A 255 -32.21 -13.29 17.75
C THR A 255 -31.02 -12.38 18.06
N LYS A 256 -31.09 -11.64 19.17
CA LYS A 256 -29.90 -11.02 19.76
C LYS A 256 -28.98 -12.16 20.19
N SER A 257 -27.99 -12.52 19.38
CA SER A 257 -26.89 -13.36 19.84
C SER A 257 -26.08 -12.53 20.83
N GLY A 258 -26.39 -12.71 22.12
CA GLY A 258 -25.56 -12.21 23.20
C GLY A 258 -24.26 -13.00 23.21
N SER A 259 -23.26 -12.53 22.48
CA SER A 259 -21.90 -13.06 22.63
C SER A 259 -21.34 -12.47 23.92
N ARG A 260 -21.37 -13.26 24.99
CA ARG A 260 -20.64 -13.00 26.24
C ARG A 260 -19.14 -13.19 25.95
N LYS A 261 -18.39 -12.15 26.34
CA LYS A 261 -16.94 -12.04 26.63
C LYS A 261 -16.06 -13.25 26.31
#